data_AF-A0A2D8NPP9-F1
#
_entry.id   AF-A0A2D8NPP9-F1
#
_cell.length_a   1.000
_cell.length_b   1.000
_cell.length_c   1.000
_cell.angle_alpha   90.00
_cell.angle_beta   90.00
_cell.angle_gamma   90.00
#
_symmetry.space_group_name_H-M   'P 1'
#
loop_
_entity.id
_entity.type
_entity.pdbx_description
1 polymer ?
#
loop_
_entity_poly.entity_id
_entity_poly.type
_entity_poly.pdbx_seq_one_letter_code
_entity_poly.pdbx_strand_id
1 'polypeptide(L)'
;MDLPLTRAQYVRWRTAVFAIFLASGLSIATWASRVPDIKIALGIENSQIGLLLLGMGVASIVGPSLASVIIAHFGTRRGMFGAMLVFAAGVVFIGLGTDVWGSFPVVIIGLALFGFGNGAVDVMMNVEGA
;
A
#
# COMPACT_ATOMS: atom_id res chain seq x y z
N MET A 1 0.33 22.74 -26.02
CA MET A 1 1.35 23.73 -25.60
C MET A 1 1.26 23.78 -24.10
N ASP A 2 2.07 22.98 -23.41
CA ASP A 2 2.04 22.92 -21.95
C ASP A 2 2.70 24.18 -21.42
N LEU A 3 1.88 25.03 -20.78
CA LEU A 3 2.39 26.24 -20.13
C LEU A 3 3.41 25.82 -19.06
N PRO A 4 4.60 26.45 -18.98
CA PRO A 4 5.59 26.10 -17.98
C PRO A 4 5.00 26.26 -16.59
N LEU A 5 5.14 25.22 -15.76
CA LEU A 5 4.69 25.26 -14.36
C LEU A 5 5.38 26.39 -13.62
N THR A 6 4.63 27.16 -12.84
CA THR A 6 5.19 28.13 -11.91
C THR A 6 6.05 27.42 -10.86
N ARG A 7 7.05 28.12 -10.29
CA ARG A 7 7.87 27.60 -9.18
C ARG A 7 7.01 27.04 -8.04
N ALA A 8 5.91 27.71 -7.71
CA ALA A 8 4.99 27.28 -6.67
C ALA A 8 4.28 25.96 -7.02
N GLN A 9 3.88 25.76 -8.28
CA GLN A 9 3.28 24.50 -8.73
C GLN A 9 4.29 23.35 -8.69
N TYR A 10 5.52 23.58 -9.15
CA TYR A 10 6.58 22.57 -9.11
C TYR A 10 6.91 22.12 -7.68
N VAL A 11 7.08 23.07 -6.75
CA VAL A 11 7.35 22.76 -5.34
C VAL A 11 6.20 21.95 -4.73
N ARG A 12 4.94 22.34 -4.95
CA ARG A 12 3.77 21.60 -4.44
C ARG A 12 3.72 20.18 -4.97
N TRP A 13 3.96 20.00 -6.26
CA TRP A 13 4.00 18.69 -6.90
C TRP A 13 5.10 17.80 -6.32
N ARG A 14 6.34 18.32 -6.25
CA ARG A 14 7.47 17.59 -5.68
C ARG A 14 7.24 17.18 -4.23
N THR A 15 6.70 18.10 -3.42
CA THR A 15 6.37 17.81 -2.02
C THR A 15 5.28 16.74 -1.91
N ALA A 16 4.29 16.73 -2.81
CA ALA A 16 3.26 15.70 -2.82
C ALA A 16 3.85 14.32 -3.15
N VAL A 17 4.72 14.22 -4.15
CA VAL A 17 5.41 12.95 -4.48
C VAL A 17 6.22 12.46 -3.29
N PHE A 18 7.02 13.32 -2.64
CA PHE A 18 7.77 12.94 -1.44
C PHE A 18 6.87 12.50 -0.28
N ALA A 19 5.73 13.16 -0.08
CA ALA A 19 4.77 12.75 0.94
C ALA A 19 4.18 11.36 0.65
N ILE A 20 3.94 11.03 -0.61
CA ILE A 20 3.45 9.70 -1.04
C ILE A 20 4.52 8.63 -0.80
N PHE A 21 5.77 8.87 -1.20
CA PHE A 21 6.90 7.98 -0.90
C PHE A 21 7.06 7.74 0.62
N LEU A 22 6.98 8.81 1.41
CA LEU A 22 7.04 8.74 2.87
C LEU A 22 5.89 7.92 3.44
N ALA A 23 4.66 8.15 2.97
CA ALA A 23 3.48 7.41 3.44
C ALA A 23 3.57 5.91 3.10
N SER A 24 3.99 5.58 1.87
CA SER A 24 4.27 4.20 1.44
C SER A 24 5.31 3.54 2.35
N GLY A 25 6.48 4.17 2.51
CA GLY A 25 7.56 3.64 3.36
C GLY A 25 7.15 3.48 4.84
N LEU A 26 6.43 4.47 5.39
CA LEU A 26 5.90 4.40 6.75
C LEU A 26 4.93 3.23 6.92
N SER A 27 4.05 3.01 5.94
CA SER A 27 3.08 1.91 5.98
C SER A 27 3.76 0.53 5.99
N ILE A 28 4.82 0.35 5.19
CA ILE A 28 5.64 -0.88 5.18
C ILE A 28 6.33 -1.05 6.54
N ALA A 29 6.95 0.00 7.07
CA ALA A 29 7.63 -0.04 8.37
C ALA A 29 6.67 -0.36 9.52
N THR A 30 5.46 0.22 9.50
CA THR A 30 4.40 -0.05 10.48
C THR A 30 3.96 -1.51 10.43
N TRP A 31 3.70 -2.05 9.25
CA TRP A 31 3.30 -3.46 9.13
C TRP A 31 4.43 -4.43 9.49
N ALA A 32 5.63 -4.24 8.92
CA ALA A 32 6.74 -5.17 9.05
C ALA A 32 7.19 -5.31 10.52
N SER A 33 7.20 -4.21 11.27
CA SER A 33 7.57 -4.23 12.69
C SER A 33 6.54 -4.95 13.58
N ARG A 34 5.27 -5.03 13.15
CA ARG A 34 4.20 -5.69 13.90
C ARG A 34 4.04 -7.18 13.59
N VAL A 35 4.77 -7.75 12.63
CA VAL A 35 4.65 -9.19 12.31
C VAL A 35 4.85 -10.10 13.54
N PRO A 36 5.84 -9.88 14.44
CA PRO A 36 5.97 -10.67 15.66
C PRO A 36 4.76 -10.53 16.59
N ASP A 37 4.23 -9.31 16.76
CA ASP A 37 3.06 -9.05 17.60
C ASP A 37 1.80 -9.71 17.04
N ILE A 38 1.60 -9.67 15.72
CA ILE A 38 0.49 -10.35 15.04
C ILE A 38 0.54 -11.85 15.30
N LYS A 39 1.73 -12.45 15.25
CA LYS A 39 1.93 -13.88 15.52
C LYS A 39 1.49 -14.22 16.96
N ILE A 40 1.94 -13.43 17.92
CA ILE A 40 1.63 -13.64 19.35
C ILE A 40 0.14 -13.43 19.61
N ALA A 41 -0.43 -12.33 19.12
CA ALA A 41 -1.83 -11.97 19.32
C ALA A 41 -2.81 -12.98 18.73
N LEU A 42 -2.49 -13.54 17.56
CA LEU A 42 -3.33 -14.58 16.93
C LEU A 42 -3.01 -16.00 17.40
N GLY A 43 -1.94 -16.20 18.18
CA GLY A 43 -1.49 -17.53 18.62
C GLY A 43 -1.12 -18.47 17.48
N ILE A 44 -0.59 -17.93 16.36
CA ILE A 44 -0.33 -18.69 15.13
C ILE A 44 1.12 -19.17 15.00
N GLU A 45 1.31 -20.24 14.25
CA GLU A 45 2.64 -20.81 13.98
C GLU A 45 3.38 -20.10 12.83
N ASN A 46 4.68 -20.40 12.67
CA ASN A 46 5.51 -19.83 11.59
C ASN A 46 4.98 -20.19 10.19
N SER A 47 4.39 -21.36 10.03
CA SER A 47 3.77 -21.80 8.77
C SER A 47 2.63 -20.88 8.35
N GLN A 48 1.82 -20.43 9.30
CA GLN A 48 0.70 -19.51 9.08
C GLN A 48 1.16 -18.08 8.80
N ILE A 49 2.26 -17.62 9.41
CA ILE A 49 2.92 -16.37 9.01
C ILE A 49 3.41 -16.48 7.56
N GLY A 50 3.97 -17.62 7.15
CA GLY A 50 4.31 -17.90 5.76
C GLY A 50 3.11 -17.76 4.82
N LEU A 51 1.93 -18.25 5.21
CA LEU A 51 0.69 -18.10 4.44
C LEU A 51 0.22 -16.65 4.35
N LEU A 52 0.32 -15.88 5.44
CA LEU A 52 0.02 -14.45 5.46
C LEU A 52 0.92 -13.67 4.47
N LEU A 53 2.22 -13.94 4.51
CA LEU A 53 3.20 -13.35 3.61
C LEU A 53 3.00 -13.79 2.16
N LEU A 54 2.63 -15.04 1.93
CA LEU A 54 2.31 -15.55 0.60
C LEU A 54 1.09 -14.82 0.02
N GLY A 55 0.01 -14.68 0.80
CA GLY A 55 -1.19 -13.94 0.38
C GLY A 55 -0.88 -12.49 0.03
N MET A 56 -0.09 -11.82 0.88
CA MET A 56 0.41 -10.47 0.60
C MET A 56 1.25 -10.41 -0.68
N GLY A 57 2.17 -11.36 -0.86
CA GLY A 57 3.07 -11.43 -2.02
C GLY A 57 2.31 -11.59 -3.33
N VAL A 58 1.31 -12.46 -3.37
CA VAL A 58 0.42 -12.62 -4.55
C VAL A 58 -0.27 -11.30 -4.88
N ALA A 59 -0.86 -10.64 -3.88
CA ALA A 59 -1.53 -9.36 -4.09
C ALA A 59 -0.56 -8.23 -4.53
N SER A 60 0.67 -8.25 -4.01
CA SER A 60 1.74 -7.30 -4.35
C SER A 60 2.24 -7.43 -5.79
N ILE A 61 2.07 -8.58 -6.44
CA ILE A 61 2.35 -8.73 -7.88
C ILE A 61 1.21 -8.13 -8.72
N VAL A 62 -0.03 -8.28 -8.26
CA VAL A 62 -1.23 -7.81 -8.97
C VAL A 62 -1.29 -6.28 -9.02
N GLY A 63 -0.90 -5.60 -7.94
CA GLY A 63 -0.90 -4.14 -7.84
C GLY A 63 -0.12 -3.43 -8.96
N PRO A 64 1.21 -3.66 -9.07
CA PRO A 64 2.06 -3.15 -10.14
C PRO A 64 1.54 -3.52 -11.53
N SER A 65 1.06 -4.76 -11.69
CA SER A 65 0.55 -5.26 -12.97
C SER A 65 -0.67 -4.48 -13.46
N LEU A 66 -1.50 -3.99 -12.54
CA LEU A 66 -2.68 -3.17 -12.87
C LEU A 66 -2.40 -1.67 -12.86
N ALA A 67 -1.22 -1.22 -12.43
CA ALA A 67 -0.90 0.20 -12.33
C ALA A 67 -1.00 0.94 -13.68
N SER A 68 -0.51 0.34 -14.77
CA SER A 68 -0.61 0.93 -16.11
C SER A 68 -2.06 1.09 -16.58
N VAL A 69 -2.92 0.11 -16.28
CA VAL A 69 -4.35 0.16 -16.57
C VAL A 69 -5.04 1.25 -15.75
N ILE A 70 -4.72 1.35 -14.46
CA ILE A 70 -5.26 2.39 -13.58
C ILE A 70 -4.86 3.79 -14.08
N ILE A 71 -3.59 3.98 -14.46
CA ILE A 71 -3.10 5.24 -15.03
C ILE A 71 -3.87 5.57 -16.32
N ALA A 72 -4.05 4.60 -17.22
CA ALA A 72 -4.71 4.83 -18.51
C ALA A 72 -6.18 5.26 -18.36
N HIS A 73 -6.91 4.74 -17.36
CA HIS A 73 -8.34 5.01 -17.20
C HIS A 73 -8.64 6.17 -16.23
N PHE A 74 -7.88 6.29 -15.15
CA PHE A 74 -8.16 7.26 -14.07
C PHE A 74 -7.14 8.40 -14.01
N GLY A 75 -6.01 8.27 -14.71
CA GLY A 75 -4.85 9.15 -14.58
C GLY A 75 -4.04 8.87 -13.32
N THR A 76 -2.76 9.23 -13.34
CA THR A 76 -1.78 8.92 -12.29
C THR A 76 -2.21 9.45 -10.92
N ARG A 77 -2.63 10.71 -10.84
CA ARG A 77 -2.99 11.35 -9.55
C ARG A 77 -4.19 10.69 -8.86
N ARG A 78 -5.27 10.40 -9.59
CA ARG A 78 -6.46 9.75 -9.02
C ARG A 78 -6.20 8.28 -8.72
N GLY A 79 -5.44 7.61 -9.59
CA GLY A 79 -4.99 6.24 -9.39
C GLY A 79 -4.19 6.10 -8.10
N MET A 80 -3.18 6.95 -7.89
CA MET A 80 -2.38 6.98 -6.66
C MET A 80 -3.25 7.16 -5.43
N PHE A 81 -4.14 8.16 -5.43
CA PHE A 81 -5.02 8.41 -4.30
C PHE A 81 -5.90 7.20 -3.98
N GLY A 82 -6.49 6.56 -5.00
CA GLY A 82 -7.28 5.34 -4.82
C GLY A 82 -6.46 4.20 -4.24
N ALA A 83 -5.27 3.92 -4.77
CA ALA A 83 -4.41 2.86 -4.28
C ALA A 83 -3.87 3.16 -2.86
N MET A 84 -3.66 4.43 -2.51
CA MET A 84 -3.37 4.85 -1.14
C MET A 84 -4.49 4.54 -0.17
N LEU A 85 -5.74 4.80 -0.55
CA LEU A 85 -6.91 4.44 0.26
C LEU A 85 -7.00 2.92 0.44
N VAL A 86 -6.68 2.15 -0.60
CA VAL A 86 -6.70 0.68 -0.53
C VAL A 86 -5.65 0.15 0.45
N PHE A 87 -4.38 0.60 0.38
CA PHE A 87 -3.39 0.13 1.33
C PHE A 87 -3.67 0.64 2.75
N ALA A 88 -4.21 1.85 2.91
CA ALA A 88 -4.59 2.39 4.20
C ALA A 88 -5.70 1.55 4.84
N ALA A 89 -6.71 1.15 4.06
CA ALA A 89 -7.71 0.19 4.48
C ALA A 89 -7.07 -1.16 4.87
N GLY A 90 -6.07 -1.62 4.11
CA GLY A 90 -5.28 -2.80 4.46
C GLY A 90 -4.64 -2.72 5.86
N VAL A 91 -3.97 -1.61 6.17
CA VAL A 91 -3.38 -1.36 7.50
C VAL A 91 -4.44 -1.38 8.60
N VAL A 92 -5.61 -0.77 8.37
CA VAL A 92 -6.73 -0.79 9.31
C VAL A 92 -7.24 -2.22 9.55
N PHE A 93 -7.42 -3.01 8.49
CA PHE A 93 -7.89 -4.39 8.60
C PHE A 93 -6.87 -5.30 9.30
N ILE A 94 -5.57 -5.08 9.08
CA ILE A 94 -4.52 -5.77 9.85
C ILE A 94 -4.69 -5.46 11.34
N GLY A 95 -4.79 -4.18 11.71
CA GLY A 95 -4.97 -3.77 13.11
C GLY A 95 -6.26 -4.32 13.75
N LEU A 96 -7.40 -4.21 13.07
CA LEU A 96 -8.68 -4.75 13.58
C LEU A 96 -8.67 -6.27 13.67
N GLY A 97 -8.12 -6.94 12.65
CA GLY A 97 -7.99 -8.39 12.61
C GLY A 97 -7.10 -8.92 13.72
N THR A 98 -6.02 -8.22 14.05
CA THR A 98 -5.09 -8.61 15.11
C THR A 98 -5.58 -8.23 16.50
N ASP A 99 -5.87 -6.96 16.74
CA ASP A 99 -6.02 -6.40 18.09
C ASP A 99 -7.46 -6.43 18.61
N VAL A 100 -8.46 -6.44 17.72
CA VAL A 100 -9.88 -6.34 18.10
C VAL A 100 -10.60 -7.68 17.95
N TRP A 101 -10.41 -8.35 16.82
CA TRP A 101 -11.16 -9.56 16.48
C TRP A 101 -10.38 -10.86 16.62
N GLY A 102 -9.03 -10.82 16.70
CA GLY A 102 -8.21 -12.03 16.73
C GLY A 102 -8.43 -12.96 15.53
N SER A 103 -8.70 -12.39 14.35
CA SER A 103 -9.18 -13.12 13.17
C SER A 103 -8.13 -13.20 12.06
N PHE A 104 -7.56 -14.40 11.90
CA PHE A 104 -6.58 -14.69 10.85
C PHE A 104 -7.07 -14.37 9.42
N PRO A 105 -8.31 -14.72 9.00
CA PRO A 105 -8.82 -14.34 7.68
C PRO A 105 -8.89 -12.83 7.46
N VAL A 106 -9.25 -12.05 8.49
CA VAL A 106 -9.30 -10.59 8.38
C VAL A 106 -7.90 -10.01 8.17
N VAL A 107 -6.89 -10.56 8.84
CA VAL A 107 -5.49 -10.15 8.62
C VAL A 107 -5.03 -10.52 7.21
N ILE A 108 -5.40 -11.69 6.67
CA ILE A 108 -5.13 -12.03 5.25
C ILE A 108 -5.74 -10.97 4.31
N ILE A 109 -7.00 -10.60 4.51
CA ILE A 109 -7.68 -9.58 3.68
C ILE A 109 -6.93 -8.24 3.79
N GLY A 110 -6.59 -7.83 5.02
CA GLY A 110 -5.82 -6.61 5.25
C GLY A 110 -4.47 -6.62 4.54
N LEU A 111 -3.74 -7.73 4.60
CA LEU A 111 -2.45 -7.90 3.92
C LEU A 111 -2.59 -7.93 2.40
N ALA A 112 -3.65 -8.53 1.86
CA ALA A 112 -3.91 -8.53 0.42
C ALA A 112 -4.19 -7.10 -0.08
N LEU A 113 -5.06 -6.35 0.62
CA LEU A 113 -5.33 -4.95 0.31
C LEU A 113 -4.07 -4.08 0.43
N PHE A 114 -3.30 -4.30 1.50
CA PHE A 114 -2.02 -3.63 1.73
C PHE A 114 -1.03 -3.88 0.59
N GLY A 115 -0.76 -5.15 0.26
CA GLY A 115 0.17 -5.54 -0.78
C GLY A 115 -0.24 -5.01 -2.16
N PHE A 116 -1.51 -5.17 -2.52
CA PHE A 116 -2.06 -4.64 -3.76
C PHE A 116 -1.92 -3.11 -3.87
N GLY A 117 -2.44 -2.39 -2.87
CA GLY A 117 -2.45 -0.92 -2.88
C GLY A 117 -1.05 -0.34 -2.86
N ASN A 118 -0.17 -0.87 -2.01
CA ASN A 118 1.19 -0.39 -1.89
C ASN A 118 2.01 -0.66 -3.16
N GLY A 119 1.87 -1.85 -3.75
CA GLY A 119 2.52 -2.18 -5.02
C GLY A 119 2.02 -1.33 -6.20
N ALA A 120 0.72 -1.04 -6.27
CA ALA A 120 0.17 -0.14 -7.29
C ALA A 120 0.66 1.31 -7.12
N VAL A 121 0.67 1.83 -5.88
CA VAL A 121 1.21 3.17 -5.57
C VAL A 121 2.68 3.28 -5.96
N ASP A 122 3.48 2.24 -5.71
CA ASP A 122 4.90 2.25 -6.03
C ASP A 122 5.18 2.53 -7.51
N VAL A 123 4.51 1.82 -8.42
CA VAL A 123 4.66 2.09 -9.86
C VAL A 123 4.20 3.49 -10.20
N MET A 124 3.04 3.92 -9.71
CA MET A 124 2.46 5.22 -10.06
C MET A 124 3.28 6.40 -9.53
N MET A 125 3.83 6.32 -8.31
CA MET A 125 4.66 7.39 -7.74
C MET A 125 6.01 7.52 -8.44
N ASN A 126 6.58 6.39 -8.91
CA ASN A 126 7.79 6.40 -9.73
C ASN A 126 7.52 6.98 -11.13
N VAL A 127 6.38 6.66 -11.74
CA VAL A 127 5.95 7.27 -13.02
C VAL A 127 5.69 8.76 -12.87
N GLU A 128 5.04 9.18 -11.78
CA GLU A 128 4.83 10.62 -11.51
C GLU A 128 6.16 11.31 -11.21
N GLY A 129 7.16 10.64 -10.62
CA GLY A 129 8.45 11.25 -10.28
C GLY A 129 9.46 11.35 -11.42
N ALA A 130 9.25 10.62 -12.53
CA ALA A 130 10.14 10.54 -13.69
C ALA A 130 9.93 11.70 -14.67
#